data_AF-A0A075FLS4-F1
#
_entry.id   AF-A0A075FLS4-F1
#
_cell.length_a   1.000
_cell.length_b   1.000
_cell.length_c   1.000
_cell.angle_alpha   90.00
_cell.angle_beta   90.00
_cell.angle_gamma   90.00
#
_symmetry.space_group_name_H-M   'P 1'
#
loop_
_entity.id
_entity.type
_entity.pdbx_description
1 polymer ?
#
loop_
_entity_poly.entity_id
_entity_poly.type
_entity_poly.pdbx_seq_one_letter_code
_entity_poly.pdbx_strand_id
1 'polypeptide(L)'
;MTIKQEVALISDTVGFISKLPAYMIEAFKSTLEELLYADMIIVVIDASDHLDELRKKFKTCYTTLNEIGVEVDKMVFALNKSESLDEDEILDIVDLLELNESKKWIDISATTQKNMNKLKEIISNIFQNDISNNKDKVGVKTYGN
;
A
#
# COMPACT_ATOMS: atom_id res chain seq x y z
N MET A 1 -10.84 -5.83 11.28
CA MET A 1 -10.19 -5.05 12.36
C MET A 1 -11.03 -3.81 12.63
N THR A 2 -11.08 -3.29 13.85
CA THR A 2 -11.74 -2.00 14.12
C THR A 2 -10.72 -0.87 14.09
N ILE A 3 -10.93 0.12 13.22
CA ILE A 3 -10.10 1.33 13.13
C ILE A 3 -11.02 2.50 13.48
N LYS A 4 -10.74 3.19 14.59
CA LYS A 4 -11.57 4.31 15.12
C LYS A 4 -13.10 4.03 15.13
N GLN A 5 -13.52 2.84 15.56
CA GLN A 5 -14.93 2.37 15.61
C GLN A 5 -15.59 2.06 14.25
N GLU A 6 -14.84 2.12 13.16
CA GLU A 6 -15.28 1.66 11.83
C GLU A 6 -14.77 0.25 11.55
N VAL A 7 -15.58 -0.55 10.85
CA VAL A 7 -15.24 -1.94 10.50
C VAL A 7 -14.39 -1.91 9.23
N ALA A 8 -13.14 -2.34 9.32
CA ALA A 8 -12.27 -2.55 8.17
C ALA A 8 -12.08 -4.04 7.90
N LEU A 9 -12.21 -4.44 6.64
CA LEU A 9 -11.77 -5.75 6.15
C LEU A 9 -10.28 -5.64 5.78
N ILE A 10 -9.48 -6.58 6.26
CA ILE A 10 -8.07 -6.70 5.89
C ILE A 10 -7.93 -8.04 5.18
N SER A 11 -7.45 -8.00 3.94
CA SER A 11 -7.12 -9.19 3.17
C SER A 11 -5.61 -9.32 3.10
N ASP A 12 -5.07 -10.47 3.52
CA ASP A 12 -3.66 -10.80 3.33
C ASP A 12 -3.50 -11.43 1.95
N THR A 13 -2.91 -10.67 1.03
CA THR A 13 -2.75 -11.11 -0.36
C THR A 13 -1.49 -11.92 -0.53
N VAL A 14 -1.48 -12.77 -1.55
CA VAL A 14 -0.27 -13.46 -1.99
C VAL A 14 0.85 -12.46 -2.28
N GLY A 15 2.02 -12.66 -1.67
CA GLY A 15 3.18 -11.80 -1.89
C GLY A 15 3.69 -11.88 -3.34
N PHE A 16 4.39 -10.83 -3.79
CA PHE A 16 4.99 -10.82 -5.12
C PHE A 16 6.13 -11.85 -5.21
N ILE A 17 5.90 -12.93 -5.96
CA ILE A 17 6.91 -13.95 -6.21
C ILE A 17 7.69 -13.57 -7.46
N SER A 18 9.00 -13.35 -7.30
CA SER A 18 9.90 -13.22 -8.45
C SER A 18 9.99 -14.55 -9.21
N LYS A 19 9.86 -14.50 -10.55
CA LYS A 19 9.89 -15.66 -11.47
C LYS A 19 8.69 -16.60 -11.38
N LEU A 20 7.46 -16.06 -11.37
CA LEU A 20 6.28 -16.89 -11.58
C LEU A 20 6.33 -17.55 -12.96
N PRO A 21 6.09 -18.87 -13.07
CA PRO A 21 5.92 -19.53 -14.36
C PRO A 21 4.81 -18.85 -15.16
N ALA A 22 4.97 -18.72 -16.49
CA ALA A 22 4.04 -17.95 -17.34
C ALA A 22 2.56 -18.36 -17.17
N TYR A 23 2.28 -19.65 -17.02
CA TYR A 23 0.92 -20.17 -16.80
C TYR A 23 0.31 -19.76 -15.45
N MET A 24 1.14 -19.45 -14.45
CA MET A 24 0.71 -19.02 -13.12
C MET A 24 0.45 -17.51 -13.09
N ILE A 25 1.03 -16.75 -14.03
CA ILE A 25 0.85 -15.29 -14.11
C ILE A 25 -0.62 -14.92 -14.33
N GLU A 26 -1.35 -15.63 -15.20
CA GLU A 26 -2.77 -15.33 -15.46
C GLU A 26 -3.67 -15.58 -14.23
N ALA A 27 -3.49 -16.72 -13.56
CA ALA A 27 -4.23 -17.03 -12.33
C ALA A 27 -3.89 -16.05 -11.20
N PHE A 28 -2.62 -15.64 -11.09
CA PHE A 28 -2.19 -14.65 -10.11
C PHE A 28 -2.73 -13.26 -10.42
N LYS A 29 -2.77 -12.87 -11.70
CA LYS A 29 -3.37 -11.61 -12.15
C LYS A 29 -4.82 -11.51 -11.73
N SER A 30 -5.64 -12.55 -11.96
CA SER A 30 -7.04 -12.54 -11.51
C SER A 30 -7.19 -12.40 -9.99
N THR A 31 -6.26 -12.94 -9.20
CA THR A 31 -6.26 -12.75 -7.74
C THR A 31 -5.82 -11.34 -7.35
N LEU A 32 -4.85 -10.77 -8.07
CA LEU A 32 -4.39 -9.39 -7.86
C LEU A 32 -5.38 -8.35 -8.40
N GLU A 33 -6.28 -8.70 -9.31
CA GLU A 33 -7.38 -7.84 -9.76
C GLU A 33 -8.34 -7.50 -8.60
N GLU A 34 -8.39 -8.30 -7.53
CA GLU A 34 -9.11 -7.96 -6.30
C GLU A 34 -8.61 -6.62 -5.71
N LEU A 35 -7.34 -6.28 -5.91
CA LEU A 35 -6.74 -5.02 -5.46
C LEU A 35 -7.39 -3.80 -6.10
N LEU A 36 -7.98 -3.92 -7.30
CA LEU A 36 -8.68 -2.81 -7.97
C LEU A 36 -9.89 -2.31 -7.17
N TYR A 37 -10.53 -3.23 -6.46
CA TYR A 37 -11.71 -2.97 -5.64
C TYR A 37 -11.34 -2.52 -4.22
N ALA A 38 -10.07 -2.59 -3.83
CA ALA A 38 -9.63 -2.11 -2.53
C ALA A 38 -9.70 -0.58 -2.46
N ASP A 39 -10.14 -0.06 -1.31
CA ASP A 39 -10.07 1.37 -0.99
C ASP A 39 -8.62 1.80 -0.76
N MET A 40 -7.78 0.89 -0.25
CA MET A 40 -6.38 1.11 0.05
C MET A 40 -5.57 -0.17 -0.11
N ILE A 41 -4.32 0.00 -0.53
CA ILE A 41 -3.33 -1.07 -0.64
C ILE A 41 -2.10 -0.67 0.16
N ILE A 42 -1.68 -1.53 1.07
CA ILE A 42 -0.43 -1.35 1.81
C ILE A 42 0.65 -2.16 1.10
N VAL A 43 1.59 -1.46 0.47
CA VAL A 43 2.74 -2.08 -0.18
C VAL A 43 3.84 -2.23 0.87
N VAL A 44 4.02 -3.45 1.38
CA VAL A 44 5.04 -3.75 2.38
C VAL A 44 6.38 -4.00 1.69
N ILE A 45 7.38 -3.21 2.04
CA ILE A 45 8.74 -3.26 1.50
C ILE A 45 9.67 -3.69 2.63
N ASP A 46 10.55 -4.66 2.37
CA ASP A 46 11.59 -5.02 3.32
C ASP A 46 12.74 -4.01 3.23
N ALA A 47 12.84 -3.10 4.20
CA ALA A 47 13.87 -2.07 4.24
C ALA A 47 15.25 -2.62 4.62
N SER A 48 15.31 -3.85 5.16
CA SER A 48 16.58 -4.49 5.55
C SER A 48 17.29 -5.19 4.38
N ASP A 49 16.64 -5.29 3.22
CA ASP A 49 17.25 -5.82 2.01
C ASP A 49 18.40 -4.93 1.52
N HIS A 50 19.41 -5.53 0.89
CA HIS A 50 20.42 -4.78 0.17
C HIS A 50 19.77 -3.89 -0.91
N LEU A 51 20.26 -2.65 -1.07
CA LEU A 51 19.65 -1.63 -1.94
C LEU A 51 19.33 -2.11 -3.36
N ASP A 52 20.23 -2.88 -3.99
CA ASP A 52 20.01 -3.43 -5.33
C ASP A 52 18.86 -4.46 -5.39
N GLU A 53 18.75 -5.31 -4.38
CA GLU A 53 17.69 -6.31 -4.27
C GLU A 53 16.35 -5.65 -3.95
N LEU A 54 16.35 -4.73 -2.99
CA LEU A 54 15.21 -3.90 -2.61
C LEU A 54 14.64 -3.18 -3.83
N ARG A 55 15.49 -2.46 -4.59
CA ARG A 55 15.10 -1.74 -5.82
C ARG A 55 14.48 -2.68 -6.85
N LYS A 56 15.07 -3.87 -7.03
CA LYS A 56 14.56 -4.87 -7.99
C LYS A 56 13.20 -5.40 -7.59
N LYS A 57 13.03 -5.80 -6.32
CA LYS A 57 11.75 -6.29 -5.78
C LYS A 57 10.67 -5.22 -5.89
N PHE A 58 10.98 -3.99 -5.48
CA PHE A 58 10.06 -2.86 -5.59
C PHE A 58 9.66 -2.60 -7.03
N LYS A 59 10.63 -2.50 -7.95
CA LYS A 59 10.34 -2.26 -9.38
C LYS A 59 9.43 -3.34 -9.96
N THR A 60 9.68 -4.61 -9.66
CA THR A 60 8.80 -5.70 -10.13
C THR A 60 7.39 -5.56 -9.56
N CYS A 61 7.26 -5.37 -8.25
CA CYS A 61 5.96 -5.19 -7.59
C CYS A 61 5.20 -3.98 -8.17
N TYR A 62 5.84 -2.83 -8.22
CA TYR A 62 5.26 -1.58 -8.71
C TYR A 62 4.83 -1.67 -10.18
N THR A 63 5.67 -2.27 -11.05
CA THR A 63 5.29 -2.50 -12.45
C THR A 63 4.05 -3.40 -12.56
N THR A 64 3.98 -4.49 -11.79
CA THR A 64 2.81 -5.38 -11.82
C THR A 64 1.54 -4.68 -11.33
N LEU A 65 1.62 -3.89 -10.25
CA LEU A 65 0.49 -3.11 -9.77
C LEU A 65 0.00 -2.10 -10.83
N ASN A 66 0.94 -1.43 -11.51
CA ASN A 66 0.62 -0.50 -12.59
C ASN A 66 0.02 -1.20 -13.83
N GLU A 67 0.52 -2.39 -14.20
CA GLU A 67 -0.03 -3.20 -15.29
C GLU A 67 -1.47 -3.67 -15.04
N ILE A 68 -1.83 -3.91 -13.78
CA ILE A 68 -3.19 -4.29 -13.37
C ILE A 68 -4.12 -3.05 -13.34
N GLY A 69 -3.55 -1.84 -13.25
CA GLY A 69 -4.31 -0.59 -13.22
C GLY A 69 -4.57 -0.07 -11.81
N VAL A 70 -3.76 -0.48 -10.83
CA VAL A 70 -3.87 0.05 -9.47
C VAL A 70 -3.36 1.49 -9.43
N GLU A 71 -4.21 2.41 -8.96
CA GLU A 71 -3.87 3.82 -8.80
C GLU A 71 -2.86 4.04 -7.66
N VAL A 72 -1.84 4.86 -7.91
CA VAL A 72 -0.80 5.19 -6.92
C VAL A 72 -1.39 5.86 -5.67
N ASP A 73 -2.46 6.63 -5.81
CA ASP A 73 -3.11 7.34 -4.69
C ASP A 73 -3.72 6.39 -3.65
N LYS A 74 -4.06 5.15 -4.06
CA LYS A 74 -4.54 4.08 -3.18
C LYS A 74 -3.41 3.37 -2.43
N MET A 75 -2.15 3.59 -2.82
CA MET A 75 -1.00 2.89 -2.27
C MET A 75 -0.42 3.63 -1.05
N VAL A 76 -0.13 2.87 0.00
CA VAL A 76 0.67 3.30 1.16
C VAL A 76 1.89 2.40 1.24
N PHE A 77 3.08 2.97 1.12
CA PHE A 77 4.35 2.24 1.11
C PHE A 77 4.88 2.10 2.55
N ALA A 78 4.87 0.88 3.08
CA ALA A 78 5.36 0.59 4.42
C ALA A 78 6.77 -0.01 4.34
N LEU A 79 7.79 0.78 4.68
CA LEU A 79 9.18 0.34 4.79
C LEU A 79 9.34 -0.46 6.10
N ASN A 80 9.05 -1.76 6.04
CA ASN A 80 9.09 -2.67 7.17
C ASN A 80 10.52 -3.13 7.48
N LYS A 81 10.72 -3.66 8.69
CA LYS A 81 12.03 -4.07 9.24
C LYS A 81 13.01 -2.91 9.49
N SER A 82 12.48 -1.72 9.78
CA SER A 82 13.28 -0.51 10.03
C SER A 82 13.85 -0.41 11.46
N GLU A 83 13.83 -1.48 12.25
CA GLU A 83 14.36 -1.50 13.63
C GLU A 83 15.86 -1.24 13.73
N SER A 84 16.62 -1.57 12.67
CA SER A 84 18.09 -1.44 12.64
C SER A 84 18.57 -0.29 11.76
N LEU A 85 17.65 0.51 11.21
CA LEU A 85 17.97 1.59 10.27
C LEU A 85 17.82 2.96 10.95
N ASP A 86 18.77 3.85 10.67
CA ASP A 86 18.67 5.26 11.05
C ASP A 86 17.86 6.11 10.06
N GLU A 87 17.71 7.40 10.35
CA GLU A 87 16.91 8.30 9.53
C GLU A 87 17.52 8.55 8.14
N ASP A 88 18.85 8.62 8.05
CA ASP A 88 19.55 8.85 6.79
C ASP A 88 19.43 7.60 5.88
N GLU A 89 19.59 6.40 6.43
CA GLU A 89 19.38 5.14 5.70
C GLU A 89 17.94 4.99 5.19
N ILE A 90 16.94 5.43 5.96
CA ILE A 90 15.55 5.43 5.52
C ILE A 90 15.33 6.44 4.39
N LEU A 91 15.90 7.64 4.49
CA LEU A 91 15.79 8.65 3.43
C LEU A 91 16.48 8.21 2.14
N ASP A 92 17.62 7.56 2.23
CA ASP A 92 18.30 6.95 1.07
C ASP A 92 17.40 5.92 0.36
N ILE A 93 16.67 5.10 1.11
CA ILE A 93 15.70 4.15 0.54
C ILE A 93 14.53 4.89 -0.11
N VAL A 94 13.99 5.92 0.53
CA VAL A 94 12.89 6.75 0.01
C VAL A 94 13.26 7.39 -1.32
N ASP A 95 14.48 7.94 -1.41
CA ASP A 95 15.00 8.56 -2.63
C ASP A 95 15.29 7.51 -3.72
N LEU A 96 15.92 6.39 -3.36
CA LEU A 96 16.19 5.28 -4.28
C LEU A 96 14.90 4.74 -4.93
N LEU A 97 13.80 4.74 -4.18
CA LEU A 97 12.49 4.25 -4.60
C LEU A 97 11.56 5.35 -5.15
N GLU A 98 12.03 6.60 -5.21
CA GLU A 98 11.27 7.75 -5.70
C GLU A 98 9.91 7.92 -4.96
N LEU A 99 9.93 7.79 -3.62
CA LEU A 99 8.73 7.89 -2.77
C LEU A 99 8.46 9.31 -2.21
N ASN A 100 9.39 10.23 -2.41
CA ASN A 100 9.47 11.56 -1.82
C ASN A 100 8.38 12.57 -2.24
N GLU A 101 7.95 12.63 -3.50
CA GLU A 101 7.14 13.77 -3.98
C GLU A 101 5.62 13.54 -4.12
N SER A 102 5.12 12.30 -4.09
CA SER A 102 3.67 12.06 -4.30
C SER A 102 3.15 10.76 -3.69
N LYS A 103 4.00 10.03 -2.96
CA LYS A 103 3.66 8.70 -2.46
C LYS A 103 3.58 8.74 -0.95
N LYS A 104 2.51 8.16 -0.39
CA LYS A 104 2.33 8.04 1.05
C LYS A 104 3.26 6.93 1.53
N TRP A 105 4.27 7.23 2.33
CA TRP A 105 5.18 6.23 2.88
C TRP A 105 5.36 6.38 4.38
N ILE A 106 5.77 5.28 5.03
CA ILE A 106 6.11 5.25 6.45
C ILE A 106 7.10 4.11 6.73
N ASP A 107 8.11 4.37 7.56
CA ASP A 107 8.96 3.32 8.11
C ASP A 107 8.28 2.66 9.30
N ILE A 108 8.25 1.33 9.33
CA ILE A 108 7.66 0.54 10.41
C ILE A 108 8.55 -0.62 10.80
N SER A 109 8.27 -1.20 11.95
CA SER A 109 8.77 -2.51 12.31
C SER A 109 7.61 -3.30 12.89
N ALA A 110 7.12 -4.28 12.14
CA ALA A 110 6.03 -5.13 12.59
C ALA A 110 6.41 -5.95 13.85
N THR A 111 7.69 -6.28 14.00
CA THR A 111 8.25 -7.05 15.12
C THR A 111 8.36 -6.20 16.40
N THR A 112 8.93 -5.00 16.29
CA THR A 112 9.15 -4.10 17.44
C THR A 112 8.00 -3.13 17.70
N GLN A 113 7.00 -3.10 16.82
CA GLN A 113 5.88 -2.15 16.81
C GLN A 113 6.29 -0.69 16.54
N LYS A 114 7.51 -0.42 16.06
CA LYS A 114 7.95 0.92 15.63
C LYS A 114 6.96 1.50 14.63
N ASN A 115 6.51 2.74 14.89
CA ASN A 115 5.59 3.52 14.05
C ASN A 115 4.24 2.87 13.68
N MET A 116 3.86 1.75 14.28
CA MET A 116 2.58 1.07 13.97
C MET A 116 1.35 1.93 14.29
N ASN A 117 1.42 2.80 15.30
CA ASN A 117 0.34 3.74 15.61
C ASN A 117 0.20 4.81 14.52
N LYS A 118 1.31 5.35 14.02
CA LYS A 118 1.31 6.30 12.89
C LYS A 118 0.74 5.64 11.63
N LEU A 119 1.08 4.37 11.35
CA LEU A 119 0.49 3.62 10.24
C LEU A 119 -1.04 3.52 10.41
N LYS A 120 -1.54 3.16 11.60
CA LYS A 120 -2.99 3.13 11.88
C LYS A 120 -3.65 4.49 11.70
N GLU A 121 -2.97 5.58 12.04
CA GLU A 121 -3.46 6.94 11.83
C GLU A 121 -3.57 7.28 10.34
N ILE A 122 -2.54 6.98 9.55
CA ILE A 122 -2.58 7.12 8.08
C ILE A 122 -3.77 6.34 7.51
N ILE A 123 -3.91 5.07 7.91
CA ILE A 123 -5.00 4.22 7.46
C ILE A 123 -6.36 4.85 7.80
N SER A 124 -6.53 5.29 9.05
CA SER A 124 -7.75 5.94 9.53
C SER A 124 -8.11 7.19 8.74
N ASN A 125 -7.12 8.03 8.42
CA ASN A 125 -7.35 9.31 7.76
C ASN A 125 -7.80 9.11 6.31
N ILE A 126 -7.27 8.09 5.63
CA ILE A 126 -7.71 7.76 4.27
C ILE A 126 -9.16 7.28 4.28
N PHE A 127 -9.53 6.35 5.18
CA PHE A 127 -10.93 5.89 5.31
C PHE A 127 -11.91 7.05 5.56
N GLN A 128 -11.55 8.01 6.43
CA GLN A 128 -12.43 9.16 6.73
C GLN A 128 -12.61 10.10 5.53
N ASN A 129 -11.56 10.30 4.73
CA ASN A 129 -11.63 11.11 3.51
C ASN A 129 -12.55 10.45 2.48
N ASP A 130 -12.46 9.13 2.31
CA ASP A 130 -13.30 8.40 1.35
C ASP A 130 -14.78 8.43 1.76
N ILE A 131 -15.10 8.24 3.05
CA ILE A 131 -16.48 8.33 3.56
C ILE A 131 -17.05 9.74 3.33
N SER A 132 -16.26 10.79 3.55
CA SER A 132 -16.70 12.17 3.36
C SER A 132 -16.95 12.46 1.88
N ASN A 133 -16.02 12.08 1.00
CA ASN A 133 -16.15 12.22 -0.45
C ASN A 133 -17.33 11.42 -1.02
N ASN A 134 -17.68 10.29 -0.41
CA ASN A 134 -18.81 9.46 -0.85
C ASN A 134 -20.16 10.04 -0.39
N LYS A 135 -20.23 10.66 0.80
CA LYS A 135 -21.43 11.39 1.26
C LYS A 135 -21.80 12.54 0.32
N ASP A 136 -20.81 13.23 -0.23
CA ASP A 136 -21.03 14.33 -1.17
C ASP A 136 -21.52 13.86 -2.56
N LYS A 137 -21.26 12.59 -2.94
CA LYS A 137 -21.75 11.99 -4.19
C LYS A 137 -23.16 11.40 -4.10
N VAL A 138 -23.68 11.15 -2.89
CA VAL A 138 -25.03 10.59 -2.66
C VAL A 138 -26.10 11.69 -2.52
N GLY A 139 -25.70 12.96 -2.39
CA GLY A 139 -26.60 14.11 -2.44
C GLY A 139 -26.92 14.55 -3.88
N VAL A 140 -28.21 14.72 -4.19
CA VAL A 140 -28.76 15.23 -5.46
C VAL A 140 -28.99 14.20 -6.58
N LYS A 141 -29.91 13.27 -6.33
CA LYS A 141 -30.96 12.96 -7.31
C LYS A 141 -32.32 13.25 -6.69
N THR A 142 -32.74 14.51 -6.74
CA THR A 142 -34.15 14.86 -6.57
C THR A 142 -34.90 14.37 -7.81
N TYR A 143 -35.54 13.21 -7.74
CA TYR A 143 -36.60 12.86 -8.67
C TYR A 143 -37.82 13.70 -8.28
N GLY A 144 -37.99 14.84 -8.94
CA GLY A 144 -39.22 15.63 -8.89
C GLY A 144 -40.17 15.15 -9.97
N ASN A 145 -41.35 14.67 -9.55
CA ASN A 145 -42.52 14.42 -10.39
C ASN A 145 -43.14 15.73 -10.89
#